data_AF-A0AAE0WES4-F1
#
_entry.id   AF-A0AAE0WES4-F1
#
_cell.length_a   1.000
_cell.length_b   1.000
_cell.length_c   1.000
_cell.angle_alpha   90.00
_cell.angle_beta   90.00
_cell.angle_gamma   90.00
#
_symmetry.space_group_name_H-M   'P 1'
#
loop_
_entity.id
_entity.type
_entity.pdbx_description
1 polymer ?
#
loop_
_entity_poly.entity_id
_entity_poly.type
_entity_poly.pdbx_seq_one_letter_code
_entity_poly.pdbx_strand_id
1 'polypeptide(L)'
;MYSFVHLALMCTVLLRGTKCNLFDDSCQVMPDGPSDDHTTIDVQTDPMCHNGTFWWNYPQGNIRLHFQHKTPPYFRVCLKDYLGGSIFQLYDVTSDMKHAMPSVTPDSSKEVCTSAHHYEIVILFEAGHLMRYMGEVAYRIQPIYPL
;
A
#
# COMPACT_ATOMS: atom_id res chain seq x y z
N MET A 1 5.64 41.35 35.38
CA MET A 1 5.68 39.87 35.49
C MET A 1 4.48 39.32 34.75
N TYR A 2 4.62 39.05 33.45
CA TYR A 2 3.61 38.47 32.59
C TYR A 2 4.23 37.31 31.81
N SER A 3 3.40 36.35 31.41
CA SER A 3 3.71 35.22 30.53
C SER A 3 4.41 34.01 31.16
N PHE A 4 3.63 33.14 31.81
CA PHE A 4 3.94 31.70 31.90
C PHE A 4 2.67 30.81 32.01
N VAL A 5 1.55 31.19 31.38
CA VAL A 5 0.28 30.42 31.53
C VAL A 5 -0.43 30.08 30.20
N HIS A 6 0.25 30.15 29.04
CA HIS A 6 -0.44 29.95 27.75
C HIS A 6 0.04 28.80 26.86
N LEU A 7 1.00 27.98 27.27
CA LEU A 7 1.46 26.87 26.41
C LEU A 7 0.92 25.47 26.75
N ALA A 8 0.34 25.26 27.94
CA ALA A 8 -0.12 23.93 28.36
C ALA A 8 -1.60 23.64 28.05
N LEU A 9 -2.34 24.60 27.50
CA LEU A 9 -3.81 24.52 27.36
C LEU A 9 -4.30 24.47 25.90
N MET A 10 -3.46 24.00 24.97
CA MET A 10 -3.84 23.81 23.56
C MET A 10 -3.70 22.35 23.09
N CYS A 11 -3.72 21.39 24.03
CA CYS A 11 -3.77 19.96 23.67
C CYS A 11 -4.98 19.23 24.26
N THR A 12 -5.83 19.89 25.05
CA THR A 12 -6.79 19.19 25.93
C THR A 12 -8.27 19.36 25.59
N VAL A 13 -8.66 20.12 24.54
CA VAL A 13 -10.10 20.39 24.29
C VAL A 13 -10.61 19.96 22.90
N LEU A 14 -9.77 19.37 22.04
CA LEU A 14 -10.21 18.81 20.75
C LEU A 14 -10.06 17.28 20.62
N LEU A 15 -9.67 16.58 21.68
CA LEU A 15 -9.49 15.12 21.67
C LEU A 15 -10.68 14.38 22.29
N ARG A 16 -11.87 14.54 21.71
CA ARG A 16 -12.94 13.55 21.83
C ARG A 16 -13.09 12.87 20.47
N GLY A 17 -12.29 11.83 20.22
CA GLY A 17 -12.64 10.85 19.20
C GLY A 17 -11.50 10.17 18.46
N THR A 18 -10.29 10.74 18.39
CA THR A 18 -9.20 10.11 17.65
C THR A 18 -8.34 9.28 18.60
N LYS A 19 -8.54 7.97 18.56
CA LYS A 19 -7.51 7.03 19.00
C LYS A 19 -6.27 7.34 18.18
N CYS A 20 -5.27 7.98 18.76
CA CYS A 20 -3.93 8.02 18.20
C CYS A 20 -3.31 6.63 18.34
N ASN A 21 -3.75 5.70 17.50
CA ASN A 21 -2.98 4.50 17.23
C ASN A 21 -1.75 4.95 16.44
N LEU A 22 -0.58 4.99 17.08
CA LEU A 22 0.72 5.26 16.45
C LEU A 22 1.12 4.23 15.37
N PHE A 23 0.27 3.22 15.13
CA PHE A 23 0.47 2.11 14.19
C PHE A 23 -0.72 1.92 13.22
N ASP A 24 -1.68 2.84 13.23
CA ASP A 24 -2.88 2.78 12.39
C ASP A 24 -2.83 4.00 11.46
N ASP A 25 -1.78 4.03 10.63
CA ASP A 25 -1.81 4.89 9.45
C ASP A 25 -2.92 4.32 8.57
N SER A 26 -3.95 5.11 8.29
CA SER A 26 -5.10 4.69 7.47
C SER A 26 -4.68 4.20 6.06
N CYS A 27 -3.45 4.51 5.65
CA CYS A 27 -2.85 4.10 4.39
C CYS A 27 -1.91 2.89 4.50
N GLN A 28 -1.85 2.25 5.67
CA GLN A 28 -1.13 0.99 5.83
C GLN A 28 -2.07 -0.18 5.58
N VAL A 29 -1.66 -1.07 4.69
CA VAL A 29 -2.35 -2.33 4.40
C VAL A 29 -1.53 -3.47 5.00
N MET A 30 -2.07 -4.06 6.06
CA MET A 30 -1.49 -5.19 6.78
C MET A 30 -2.53 -6.31 6.83
N PRO A 31 -2.63 -7.14 5.78
CA PRO A 31 -3.53 -8.27 5.82
C PRO A 31 -2.94 -9.35 6.73
N ASP A 32 -3.82 -9.98 7.51
CA ASP A 32 -3.55 -11.32 8.03
C ASP A 32 -3.42 -12.21 6.79
N GLY A 33 -2.17 -12.50 6.42
CA GLY A 33 -1.85 -13.18 5.16
C GLY A 33 -2.55 -14.54 5.04
N PRO A 34 -2.57 -15.13 3.84
CA PRO A 34 -3.14 -16.45 3.63
C PRO A 34 -2.53 -17.49 4.58
N SER A 35 -3.37 -18.35 5.15
CA SER A 35 -2.92 -19.45 6.02
C SER A 35 -2.33 -20.63 5.26
N ASP A 36 -2.45 -20.63 3.93
CA ASP A 36 -1.94 -21.65 3.02
C ASP A 36 -1.39 -21.02 1.72
N ASP A 37 -0.62 -21.79 0.96
CA ASP A 37 0.05 -21.37 -0.28
C ASP A 37 -0.83 -21.42 -1.53
N HIS A 38 -2.10 -21.83 -1.41
CA HIS A 38 -3.01 -22.01 -2.53
C HIS A 38 -4.18 -21.01 -2.54
N THR A 39 -4.31 -20.22 -1.48
CA THR A 39 -5.36 -19.20 -1.38
C THR A 39 -4.89 -17.86 -1.91
N THR A 40 -5.83 -17.16 -2.55
CA THR A 40 -5.69 -15.74 -2.89
C THR A 40 -6.65 -14.96 -2.04
N ILE A 41 -6.17 -13.91 -1.38
CA ILE A 41 -7.02 -12.96 -0.66
C ILE A 41 -7.05 -11.63 -1.39
N ASP A 42 -8.22 -11.01 -1.44
CA ASP A 42 -8.41 -9.68 -2.02
C ASP A 42 -8.45 -8.63 -0.89
N VAL A 43 -7.65 -7.59 -1.04
CA VAL A 43 -7.50 -6.52 -0.04
C VAL A 43 -7.67 -5.18 -0.75
N GLN A 44 -8.41 -4.25 -0.15
CA GLN A 44 -8.62 -2.92 -0.71
C GLN A 44 -7.78 -1.88 0.03
N THR A 45 -7.14 -0.98 -0.72
CA THR A 45 -6.55 0.24 -0.15
C THR A 45 -7.64 1.27 0.13
N ASP A 46 -7.46 2.11 1.15
CA ASP A 46 -8.34 3.26 1.36
C ASP A 46 -8.31 4.21 0.13
N PRO A 47 -9.46 4.50 -0.50
CA PRO A 47 -9.55 5.44 -1.63
C PRO A 47 -9.16 6.89 -1.31
N MET A 48 -8.85 7.25 -0.07
CA MET A 48 -8.32 8.57 0.30
C MET A 48 -6.79 8.59 0.37
N CYS A 49 -6.15 7.43 0.26
CA CYS A 49 -4.71 7.30 0.40
C CYS A 49 -3.98 7.48 -0.93
N HIS A 50 -3.16 8.52 -1.01
CA HIS A 50 -2.26 8.73 -2.15
C HIS A 50 -0.88 8.12 -1.95
N ASN A 51 -0.48 7.87 -0.71
CA ASN A 51 0.76 7.19 -0.36
C ASN A 51 0.45 6.25 0.80
N GLY A 52 1.09 5.10 0.83
CA GLY A 52 0.89 4.13 1.89
C GLY A 52 1.92 3.02 1.84
N THR A 53 1.75 2.04 2.70
CA THR A 53 2.63 0.87 2.78
C THR A 53 1.78 -0.39 2.76
N PHE A 54 2.27 -1.38 2.03
CA PHE A 54 1.77 -2.74 2.07
C PHE A 54 2.79 -3.57 2.85
N TRP A 55 2.34 -4.19 3.93
CA TRP A 55 3.17 -4.98 4.82
C TRP A 55 2.64 -6.40 4.88
N TRP A 56 3.50 -7.38 4.67
CA TRP A 56 3.13 -8.79 4.65
C TRP A 56 4.19 -9.63 5.35
N ASN A 57 3.86 -10.09 6.55
CA ASN A 57 4.76 -10.89 7.37
C ASN A 57 4.57 -12.38 7.12
N TYR A 58 5.68 -13.09 6.90
CA TYR A 58 5.71 -14.51 6.54
C TYR A 58 4.76 -14.84 5.37
N PRO A 59 4.96 -14.21 4.19
CA PRO A 59 4.04 -14.31 3.07
C PRO A 59 3.93 -15.75 2.55
N GLN A 60 2.70 -16.24 2.47
CA GLN A 60 2.31 -17.52 1.88
C GLN A 60 1.13 -17.29 0.94
N GLY A 61 1.09 -17.97 -0.20
CA GLY A 61 -0.01 -17.81 -1.16
C GLY A 61 0.03 -16.47 -1.88
N ASN A 62 -1.16 -15.91 -2.13
CA ASN A 62 -1.34 -14.75 -3.01
C ASN A 62 -2.19 -13.64 -2.37
N ILE A 63 -1.84 -12.39 -2.67
CA ILE A 63 -2.64 -11.21 -2.29
C ILE A 63 -2.94 -10.39 -3.53
N ARG A 64 -4.21 -10.06 -3.74
CA ARG A 64 -4.64 -9.06 -4.72
C ARG A 64 -4.92 -7.76 -4.00
N LEU A 65 -4.11 -6.75 -4.27
CA LEU A 65 -4.27 -5.42 -3.73
C LEU A 65 -5.03 -4.54 -4.73
N HIS A 66 -6.22 -4.13 -4.34
CA HIS A 66 -7.10 -3.28 -5.13
C HIS A 66 -6.87 -1.80 -4.80
N PHE A 67 -6.45 -1.04 -5.80
CA PHE A 67 -6.39 0.41 -5.76
C PHE A 67 -7.60 0.95 -6.50
N GLN A 68 -8.51 1.63 -5.78
CA GLN A 68 -9.70 2.22 -6.38
C GLN A 68 -9.74 3.72 -6.12
N HIS A 69 -9.97 4.50 -7.16
CA HIS A 69 -10.09 5.95 -7.08
C HIS A 69 -11.18 6.44 -8.01
N LYS A 70 -12.17 7.14 -7.45
CA LYS A 70 -13.28 7.71 -8.25
C LYS A 70 -12.86 8.97 -9.00
N THR A 71 -11.89 9.71 -8.48
CA THR A 71 -11.39 10.94 -9.11
C THR A 71 -9.93 11.13 -8.71
N PRO A 72 -8.98 11.15 -9.68
CA PRO A 72 -9.19 11.03 -11.12
C PRO A 72 -9.52 9.59 -11.59
N PRO A 73 -10.20 9.43 -12.76
CA PRO A 73 -10.47 8.13 -13.38
C PRO A 73 -9.22 7.40 -13.88
N TYR A 74 -8.15 8.16 -14.13
CA TYR A 74 -6.87 7.67 -14.63
C TYR A 74 -5.79 8.03 -13.60
N PHE A 75 -5.08 7.02 -13.13
CA PHE A 75 -3.99 7.17 -12.18
C PHE A 75 -2.94 6.10 -12.44
N ARG A 76 -1.74 6.29 -11.90
CA ARG A 76 -0.70 5.26 -11.84
C ARG A 76 -0.45 4.89 -10.39
N VAL A 77 -0.19 3.62 -10.14
CA VAL A 77 0.31 3.12 -8.87
C VAL A 77 1.79 2.82 -9.06
N CYS A 78 2.62 3.43 -8.23
CA CYS A 78 4.05 3.18 -8.19
C CYS A 78 4.40 2.47 -6.89
N LEU A 79 5.16 1.40 -7.02
CA LEU A 79 5.63 0.56 -5.93
C LEU A 79 7.13 0.76 -5.75
N LYS A 80 7.55 0.76 -4.48
CA LYS A 80 8.95 0.87 -4.09
C LYS A 80 9.24 -0.13 -2.97
N ASP A 81 10.35 -0.84 -3.09
CA ASP A 81 10.81 -1.72 -2.03
C ASP A 81 11.21 -0.86 -0.81
N TYR A 82 10.62 -1.17 0.33
CA TYR A 82 11.00 -0.58 1.61
C TYR A 82 11.77 -1.59 2.47
N LEU A 83 11.27 -2.83 2.53
CA LEU A 83 11.93 -3.93 3.19
C LEU A 83 11.60 -5.25 2.49
N GLY A 84 12.57 -5.84 1.80
CA GLY A 84 12.40 -7.19 1.27
C GLY A 84 11.30 -7.34 0.22
N GLY A 85 10.77 -6.26 -0.38
CA GLY A 85 9.75 -6.32 -1.42
C GLY A 85 10.16 -7.11 -2.67
N SER A 86 11.47 -7.18 -2.96
CA SER A 86 12.04 -8.05 -4.01
C SER A 86 11.71 -9.54 -3.89
N ILE A 87 11.21 -9.98 -2.74
CA ILE A 87 10.78 -11.36 -2.53
C ILE A 87 9.46 -11.69 -3.25
N PHE A 88 8.65 -10.67 -3.56
CA PHE A 88 7.35 -10.83 -4.21
C PHE A 88 7.50 -10.88 -5.74
N GLN A 89 6.70 -11.75 -6.36
CA GLN A 89 6.42 -11.64 -7.79
C GLN A 89 5.18 -10.75 -7.95
N LEU A 90 5.28 -9.74 -8.81
CA LEU A 90 4.26 -8.73 -8.99
C LEU A 90 3.61 -8.89 -10.36
N TYR A 91 2.28 -8.84 -10.39
CA TYR A 91 1.52 -8.88 -11.63
C TYR A 91 0.39 -7.85 -11.60
N ASP A 92 0.20 -7.17 -12.72
CA ASP A 92 -1.03 -6.45 -12.98
C ASP A 92 -2.09 -7.45 -13.44
N VAL A 93 -3.18 -7.53 -12.69
CA VAL A 93 -4.32 -8.41 -12.94
C VAL A 93 -5.62 -7.60 -13.02
N THR A 94 -5.52 -6.31 -13.38
CA THR A 94 -6.68 -5.43 -13.56
C THR A 94 -7.56 -5.90 -14.72
N SER A 95 -6.94 -6.50 -15.74
CA SER A 95 -7.66 -7.21 -16.82
C SER A 95 -7.72 -8.71 -16.54
N ASP A 96 -8.52 -9.45 -17.31
CA ASP A 96 -8.57 -10.92 -17.22
C ASP A 96 -7.21 -11.60 -17.47
N MET A 97 -6.21 -10.87 -18.00
CA MET A 97 -4.85 -11.37 -18.24
C MET A 97 -3.87 -10.94 -17.15
N LYS A 98 -3.06 -11.91 -16.68
CA LYS A 98 -1.95 -11.70 -15.75
C LYS A 98 -0.74 -11.11 -16.50
N HIS A 99 -0.43 -9.84 -16.24
CA HIS A 99 0.72 -9.16 -16.83
C HIS A 99 1.85 -9.02 -15.82
N ALA A 100 3.03 -9.58 -16.10
CA ALA A 100 4.18 -9.50 -15.20
C ALA A 100 4.67 -8.06 -15.08
N MET A 101 4.81 -7.59 -13.84
CA MET A 101 5.44 -6.32 -13.51
C MET A 101 6.94 -6.53 -13.23
N PRO A 102 7.79 -5.52 -13.45
CA PRO A 102 9.16 -5.55 -12.97
C PRO A 102 9.22 -5.78 -11.45
N SER A 103 10.21 -6.53 -10.98
CA SER A 103 10.45 -6.67 -9.55
C SER A 103 10.80 -5.33 -8.92
N VAL A 104 10.21 -5.02 -7.77
CA VAL A 104 10.70 -3.94 -6.92
C VAL A 104 12.04 -4.37 -6.30
N THR A 105 13.04 -3.50 -6.29
CA THR A 105 14.36 -3.82 -5.76
C THR A 105 14.74 -2.86 -4.64
N PRO A 106 15.62 -3.27 -3.70
CA PRO A 106 16.05 -2.41 -2.59
C PRO A 106 16.83 -1.16 -3.02
N ASP A 107 17.17 -1.04 -4.31
CA ASP A 107 17.77 0.17 -4.85
C ASP A 107 16.74 1.31 -4.79
N SER A 108 16.83 2.07 -3.70
CA SER A 108 15.90 3.12 -3.27
C SER A 108 15.59 4.21 -4.30
N SER A 109 16.26 4.21 -5.45
CA SER A 109 16.05 5.19 -6.52
C SER A 109 14.96 4.79 -7.52
N LYS A 110 14.54 3.52 -7.59
CA LYS A 110 13.64 3.03 -8.65
C LYS A 110 12.27 2.63 -8.11
N GLU A 111 11.24 3.22 -8.70
CA GLU A 111 9.85 2.81 -8.52
C GLU A 111 9.41 1.98 -9.74
N VAL A 112 8.58 0.97 -9.49
CA VAL A 112 7.90 0.22 -10.54
C VAL A 112 6.46 0.71 -10.60
N CYS A 113 6.02 1.19 -11.76
CA CYS A 113 4.67 1.75 -11.89
C CYS A 113 3.81 0.97 -12.87
N THR A 114 2.52 0.85 -12.57
CA THR A 114 1.48 0.46 -13.51
C THR A 114 0.37 1.52 -13.56
N SER A 115 -0.40 1.54 -14.64
CA SER A 115 -1.42 2.56 -14.91
C SER A 115 -2.82 1.96 -14.91
N ALA A 116 -3.76 2.70 -14.35
CA ALA A 116 -5.16 2.33 -14.23
C ALA A 116 -5.87 2.56 -15.56
N HIS A 117 -6.67 1.59 -15.96
CA HIS A 117 -7.61 1.73 -17.06
C HIS A 117 -9.03 1.71 -16.48
N HIS A 118 -9.55 2.90 -16.14
CA HIS A 118 -10.87 3.15 -15.53
C HIS A 118 -10.99 2.82 -14.03
N TYR A 119 -10.65 3.80 -13.18
CA TYR A 119 -10.92 3.86 -11.74
C TYR A 119 -10.30 2.76 -10.85
N GLU A 120 -9.68 1.72 -11.43
CA GLU A 120 -9.11 0.60 -10.69
C GLU A 120 -7.75 0.15 -11.25
N ILE A 121 -6.88 -0.30 -10.34
CA ILE A 121 -5.73 -1.19 -10.59
C ILE A 121 -5.83 -2.33 -9.59
N VAL A 122 -5.60 -3.57 -10.03
CA VAL A 122 -5.42 -4.73 -9.15
C VAL A 122 -4.02 -5.29 -9.33
N ILE A 123 -3.21 -5.27 -8.27
CA ILE A 123 -1.86 -5.83 -8.27
C ILE A 123 -1.85 -7.12 -7.46
N LEU A 124 -1.47 -8.21 -8.11
CA LEU A 124 -1.23 -9.50 -7.48
C LEU A 124 0.21 -9.55 -6.95
N PHE A 125 0.34 -9.76 -5.65
CA PHE A 125 1.56 -10.10 -4.93
C PHE A 125 1.57 -11.60 -4.69
N GLU A 126 2.50 -12.30 -5.33
CA GLU A 126 2.70 -13.74 -5.19
C GLU A 126 3.96 -14.00 -4.36
N ALA A 127 3.82 -14.78 -3.29
CA ALA A 127 4.94 -15.14 -2.44
C ALA A 127 5.87 -16.15 -3.12
N GLY A 128 7.19 -15.99 -2.99
CA GLY A 128 8.16 -16.98 -3.46
C GLY A 128 8.09 -18.31 -2.68
N HIS A 129 8.67 -19.38 -3.23
CA HIS A 129 8.58 -20.73 -2.65
C HIS A 129 9.35 -20.98 -1.33
N LEU A 130 10.14 -20.01 -0.82
CA LEU A 130 11.08 -20.24 0.31
C LEU A 130 10.98 -19.21 1.46
N MET A 131 9.80 -18.65 1.68
CA MET A 131 9.71 -17.36 2.37
C MET A 131 9.57 -17.52 3.88
N ARG A 132 10.59 -17.06 4.62
CA ARG A 132 10.62 -16.96 6.09
C ARG A 132 10.73 -15.52 6.59
N TYR A 133 10.50 -14.55 5.71
CA TYR A 133 10.86 -13.16 5.95
C TYR A 133 9.69 -12.23 5.63
N MET A 134 9.63 -11.13 6.37
CA MET A 134 8.69 -10.04 6.20
C MET A 134 9.02 -9.25 4.94
N GLY A 135 7.98 -8.81 4.23
CA GLY A 135 8.10 -7.87 3.11
C GLY A 135 7.26 -6.61 3.34
N GLU A 136 7.82 -5.46 2.97
CA GLU A 136 7.16 -4.16 2.99
C GLU A 136 7.42 -3.41 1.68
N VAL A 137 6.35 -2.99 1.03
CA VAL A 137 6.36 -2.24 -0.23
C VAL A 137 5.61 -0.94 -0.01
N ALA A 138 6.28 0.18 -0.23
CA ALA A 138 5.61 1.48 -0.27
C ALA A 138 4.88 1.63 -1.60
N TYR A 139 3.67 2.17 -1.56
CA TYR A 139 2.91 2.51 -2.76
C TYR A 139 2.60 4.01 -2.83
N ARG A 140 2.51 4.52 -4.05
CA ARG A 140 2.09 5.89 -4.35
C ARG A 140 1.15 5.93 -5.54
N ILE A 141 -0.01 6.53 -5.35
CA ILE A 141 -1.02 6.78 -6.37
C ILE A 141 -0.80 8.19 -6.93
N GLN A 142 -0.65 8.30 -8.25
CA GLN A 142 -0.48 9.58 -8.92
C GLN A 142 -1.56 9.77 -9.99
N PRO A 143 -2.29 10.90 -9.98
CA PRO A 143 -3.18 11.30 -11.06
C PRO A 143 -2.49 11.29 -12.43
N ILE A 144 -3.18 10.78 -13.44
CA ILE A 144 -2.82 10.98 -14.85
C ILE A 144 -3.85 11.94 -15.43
N TYR A 145 -3.44 13.19 -15.65
CA TYR A 145 -4.27 14.16 -16.34
C TYR A 145 -4.01 14.07 -17.84
N PRO A 146 -5.03 13.80 -18.68
CA PRO A 146 -4.86 13.94 -20.12
C PRO A 146 -4.51 15.40 -20.42
N LEU A 147 -3.43 15.59 -21.19
CA LEU A 147 -3.02 16.90 -21.73
C LEU A 147 -4.03 17.40 -22.76
#